data_AF-A0A4Y2JUK0-F1
#
_entry.id   AF-A0A4Y2JUK0-F1
#
_cell.length_a   1.000
_cell.length_b   1.000
_cell.length_c   1.000
_cell.angle_alpha   90.00
_cell.angle_beta   90.00
_cell.angle_gamma   90.00
#
_symmetry.space_group_name_H-M   'P 1'
#
loop_
_entity.id
_entity.type
_entity.pdbx_description
1 polymer ?
#
loop_
_entity_poly.entity_id
_entity_poly.type
_entity_poly.pdbx_seq_one_letter_code
_entity_poly.pdbx_strand_id
1 'polypeptide(L)'
;MGKVADLREFDRGQIVMARRFGTCITETARVVGCSRFAVVSIHGKWINDGDTSSRRQGVGRPRVIKEKGRRRLSRLVKQNWRQTVAQLTAQYNAGPSASVSEHTVQRTLLDMRL
;
A
#
# COMPACT_ATOMS: atom_id res chain seq x y z
N MET A 1 -4.65 27.35 -1.30
CA MET A 1 -4.32 26.61 -0.06
C MET A 1 -3.92 25.19 -0.44
N GLY A 2 -2.83 24.65 0.12
CA GLY A 2 -2.28 23.33 -0.24
C GLY A 2 -3.22 22.16 0.04
N LYS A 3 -3.10 21.06 -0.72
CA LYS A 3 -3.96 19.89 -0.52
C LYS A 3 -3.60 19.21 0.79
N VAL A 4 -4.56 18.51 1.40
CA VAL A 4 -4.30 17.70 2.61
C VAL A 4 -3.16 16.71 2.39
N ALA A 5 -2.98 16.20 1.17
CA ALA A 5 -1.88 15.29 0.83
C ALA A 5 -0.49 15.96 0.90
N ASP A 6 -0.42 17.29 0.78
CA ASP A 6 0.83 18.05 0.71
C ASP A 6 1.32 18.51 2.09
N LEU A 7 0.55 18.28 3.16
CA LEU A 7 0.95 18.60 4.53
C LEU A 7 2.05 17.65 5.00
N ARG A 8 3.11 18.23 5.57
CA ARG A 8 4.23 17.47 6.14
C ARG A 8 3.76 16.66 7.35
N GLU A 9 4.41 15.53 7.61
CA GLU A 9 4.06 14.68 8.76
C GLU A 9 4.10 15.46 10.08
N PHE A 10 5.05 16.39 10.23
CA PHE A 10 5.12 17.29 11.39
C PHE A 10 3.86 18.17 11.55
N ASP A 11 3.37 18.80 10.48
CA ASP A 11 2.18 19.64 10.50
C ASP A 11 0.92 18.83 10.85
N ARG A 12 0.83 17.59 10.36
CA ARG A 12 -0.24 16.66 10.70
C ARG A 12 -0.18 16.26 12.18
N GLY A 13 1.02 16.05 12.71
CA GLY A 13 1.26 15.82 14.14
C GLY A 13 0.81 17.00 15.00
N GLN A 14 1.14 18.24 14.60
CA GLN A 14 0.67 19.44 15.28
C GLN A 14 -0.86 19.55 15.30
N ILE A 15 -1.53 19.23 14.19
CA ILE A 15 -3.00 19.19 14.11
C ILE A 15 -3.57 18.20 15.13
N VAL A 16 -3.02 16.99 15.22
CA VAL A 16 -3.52 15.98 16.18
C VAL A 16 -3.23 16.38 17.62
N MET A 17 -2.04 16.91 17.92
CA MET A 17 -1.72 17.39 19.26
C MET A 17 -2.68 18.50 19.69
N ALA A 18 -2.85 19.54 18.87
CA ALA A 18 -3.74 20.66 19.17
C ALA A 18 -5.17 20.18 19.44
N ARG A 19 -5.70 19.30 18.57
CA ARG A 19 -7.03 18.71 18.74
C ARG A 19 -7.16 17.86 20.00
N ARG A 20 -6.10 17.14 20.41
CA ARG A 20 -6.06 16.37 21.67
C ARG A 20 -6.04 17.29 22.90
N PHE A 21 -5.43 18.46 22.80
CA PHE A 21 -5.46 19.51 23.83
C PHE A 21 -6.75 20.34 23.83
N GLY A 22 -7.74 20.00 22.99
CA GLY A 22 -9.05 20.66 23.00
C GLY A 22 -9.10 21.98 22.22
N THR A 23 -8.08 22.33 21.44
CA THR A 23 -8.10 23.57 20.65
C THR A 23 -9.17 23.51 19.55
N CYS A 24 -9.71 24.68 19.19
CA CYS A 24 -10.75 24.74 18.17
C CYS A 24 -10.17 24.54 16.76
N ILE A 25 -11.02 24.10 15.81
CA ILE A 25 -10.62 23.81 14.43
C ILE A 25 -10.03 25.06 13.74
N THR A 26 -10.64 26.22 13.97
CA THR A 26 -10.23 27.48 13.34
C THR A 26 -8.86 27.94 13.83
N GLU A 27 -8.60 27.84 15.13
CA GLU A 27 -7.32 28.19 15.73
C GLU A 27 -6.21 27.26 15.28
N THR A 28 -6.46 25.95 15.28
CA THR A 28 -5.52 24.95 14.76
C THR A 28 -5.17 25.21 13.29
N ALA A 29 -6.16 25.52 12.47
CA ALA A 29 -5.97 25.83 11.06
C ALA A 29 -5.10 27.09 10.87
N ARG A 30 -5.29 28.11 11.71
CA ARG A 30 -4.48 29.34 11.69
C ARG A 30 -3.04 29.08 12.12
N VAL A 31 -2.83 28.36 13.23
CA VAL A 31 -1.48 28.07 13.77
C VAL A 31 -0.67 27.22 12.79
N VAL A 32 -1.28 26.19 12.21
CA VAL A 32 -0.59 25.30 11.26
C VAL A 32 -0.53 25.90 9.84
N GLY A 33 -1.27 26.99 9.58
CA GLY A 33 -1.33 27.61 8.25
C GLY A 33 -2.01 26.74 7.19
N CYS A 34 -3.01 25.95 7.59
CA CYS A 34 -3.76 25.06 6.70
C CYS A 34 -5.27 25.36 6.67
N SER A 35 -6.02 24.67 5.82
CA SER A 35 -7.48 24.86 5.76
C SER A 35 -8.19 24.20 6.95
N ARG A 36 -9.33 24.75 7.38
CA ARG A 36 -10.19 24.11 8.39
C ARG A 36 -10.60 22.69 7.97
N PHE A 37 -10.81 22.45 6.68
CA PHE A 37 -11.10 21.13 6.13
C PHE A 37 -9.94 20.15 6.33
N ALA A 38 -8.69 20.59 6.17
CA ALA A 38 -7.52 19.75 6.42
C ALA A 38 -7.45 19.29 7.88
N VAL A 39 -7.72 20.20 8.81
CA VAL A 39 -7.79 19.89 10.25
C VAL A 39 -8.86 18.83 10.53
N VAL A 40 -10.08 19.01 10.01
CA VAL A 40 -11.17 18.04 10.19
C VAL A 40 -10.83 16.69 9.57
N SER A 41 -10.31 16.67 8.34
CA SER A 41 -9.97 15.43 7.64
C SER A 41 -8.85 14.65 8.33
N ILE A 42 -7.81 15.32 8.81
CA ILE A 42 -6.69 14.69 9.53
C ILE A 42 -7.14 14.19 10.89
N HIS A 43 -7.88 15.00 11.63
CA HIS A 43 -8.38 14.60 12.94
C HIS A 43 -9.34 13.40 12.85
N GLY A 44 -10.25 13.38 11.88
CA GLY A 44 -11.13 12.25 11.64
C GLY A 44 -10.38 10.98 11.23
N LYS A 45 -9.38 11.09 10.33
CA LYS A 45 -8.52 9.95 10.00
C LYS A 45 -7.77 9.40 11.21
N TRP A 46 -7.22 10.27 12.04
CA TRP A 46 -6.54 9.84 13.26
C TRP A 46 -7.47 9.13 14.25
N ILE A 47 -8.72 9.58 14.41
CA ILE A 47 -9.70 8.89 15.26
C ILE A 47 -10.03 7.49 14.73
N ASN A 48 -10.17 7.34 13.41
CA ASN A 48 -10.58 6.09 12.79
C ASN A 48 -9.43 5.08 12.64
N ASP A 49 -8.27 5.56 12.17
CA ASP A 49 -7.16 4.72 11.73
C ASP A 49 -5.99 4.71 12.74
N GLY A 50 -5.98 5.63 13.71
CA GLY A 50 -4.87 5.85 14.64
C GLY A 50 -3.61 6.46 14.00
N ASP A 51 -3.63 6.69 12.69
CA ASP A 51 -2.49 7.15 11.91
C ASP A 51 -2.65 8.61 11.45
N THR A 52 -1.54 9.33 11.44
CA THR A 52 -1.44 10.69 10.91
C THR A 52 -0.68 10.75 9.60
N SER A 53 -0.11 9.64 9.13
CA SER A 53 0.67 9.59 7.90
C SER A 53 -0.16 10.03 6.69
N SER A 54 0.50 10.68 5.73
CA SER A 54 -0.06 10.94 4.41
C SER A 54 0.12 9.73 3.47
N ARG A 55 0.89 8.70 3.88
CA ARG A 55 1.18 7.52 3.07
C ARG A 55 -0.11 6.76 2.78
N ARG A 56 -0.41 6.60 1.51
CA ARG A 56 -1.52 5.76 1.08
C ARG A 56 -1.07 4.31 1.15
N GLN A 57 -1.65 3.55 2.08
CA GLN A 57 -1.53 2.10 2.10
C GLN A 57 -2.54 1.50 1.12
N GLY A 58 -2.20 0.37 0.50
CA GLY A 58 -3.13 -0.36 -0.37
C GLY A 58 -3.48 0.32 -1.70
N VAL A 59 -2.69 1.28 -2.16
CA VAL A 59 -2.84 1.85 -3.51
C VAL A 59 -2.26 0.92 -4.57
N GLY A 60 -2.97 0.80 -5.69
CA GLY A 60 -2.58 -0.01 -6.84
C GLY A 60 -3.50 -1.20 -7.09
N ARG A 61 -3.30 -1.88 -8.22
CA ARG A 61 -4.09 -3.06 -8.60
C ARG A 61 -3.60 -4.27 -7.79
N PRO A 62 -4.50 -5.05 -7.14
CA PRO A 62 -4.12 -6.30 -6.51
C PRO A 62 -3.41 -7.24 -7.48
N ARG A 63 -2.33 -7.89 -7.02
CA ARG A 63 -1.62 -8.88 -7.84
C ARG A 63 -2.46 -10.15 -7.99
N VAL A 64 -2.41 -10.73 -9.19
CA VAL A 64 -3.08 -12.00 -9.51
C VAL A 64 -2.47 -13.15 -8.69
N ILE A 65 -1.14 -13.19 -8.60
CA ILE A 65 -0.42 -14.15 -7.76
C ILE A 65 -0.32 -13.59 -6.33
N LYS A 66 -1.16 -14.13 -5.43
CA LYS A 66 -1.09 -13.86 -3.99
C LYS A 66 0.06 -14.62 -3.33
N GLU A 67 0.27 -14.39 -2.03
CA GLU A 67 1.37 -14.96 -1.26
C GLU A 67 1.45 -16.49 -1.29
N LYS A 68 0.31 -17.20 -1.25
CA LYS A 68 0.27 -18.67 -1.40
C LYS A 68 0.77 -19.12 -2.78
N GLY A 69 0.42 -18.37 -3.82
CA GLY A 69 0.88 -18.59 -5.18
C GLY A 69 2.39 -18.34 -5.32
N ARG A 70 2.90 -17.26 -4.73
CA ARG A 70 4.35 -16.96 -4.67
C ARG A 70 5.12 -18.12 -4.03
N ARG A 71 4.70 -18.60 -2.86
CA ARG A 71 5.30 -19.75 -2.17
C ARG A 71 5.29 -21.04 -3.01
N ARG A 72 4.24 -21.28 -3.79
CA ARG A 72 4.19 -22.42 -4.72
C ARG A 72 5.17 -22.22 -5.88
N LEU A 73 5.18 -21.04 -6.49
CA LEU A 73 6.07 -20.71 -7.60
C LEU A 73 7.54 -20.80 -7.19
N SER A 74 7.91 -20.32 -6.01
CA SER A 74 9.28 -20.46 -5.49
C SER A 74 9.70 -21.92 -5.31
N ARG A 75 8.79 -22.82 -4.89
CA ARG A 75 9.08 -24.26 -4.80
C ARG A 75 9.28 -24.88 -6.19
N LEU A 76 8.44 -24.51 -7.16
CA LEU A 76 8.55 -24.97 -8.54
C LEU A 76 9.89 -24.59 -9.18
N VAL A 77 10.32 -23.34 -9.00
CA VAL A 77 11.61 -22.86 -9.51
C VAL A 77 12.77 -23.61 -8.88
N LYS A 78 12.74 -23.83 -7.56
CA LYS A 78 13.80 -24.59 -6.87
C LYS A 78 13.92 -26.04 -7.34
N GLN A 79 12.80 -26.69 -7.64
CA GLN A 79 12.77 -28.06 -8.16
C GLN A 79 13.22 -28.14 -9.63
N ASN A 80 12.97 -27.08 -10.41
CA ASN A 80 13.13 -27.08 -11.86
C ASN A 80 13.98 -25.90 -12.34
N TRP A 81 15.14 -25.67 -11.73
CA TRP A 81 15.96 -24.47 -11.95
C TRP A 81 16.46 -24.26 -13.40
N ARG A 82 16.39 -25.30 -14.24
CA ARG A 82 16.76 -25.23 -15.67
C ARG A 82 15.57 -25.03 -16.63
N GLN A 83 14.33 -25.03 -16.12
CA GLN A 83 13.15 -24.92 -16.99
C GLN A 83 12.89 -23.48 -17.43
N THR A 84 12.26 -23.35 -18.60
CA THR A 84 11.86 -22.04 -19.14
C THR A 84 10.61 -21.52 -18.43
N VAL A 85 10.39 -20.20 -18.50
CA VAL A 85 9.22 -19.56 -17.88
C VAL A 85 7.90 -20.12 -18.45
N ALA A 86 7.83 -20.41 -19.74
CA ALA A 86 6.70 -21.08 -20.38
C ALA A 86 6.39 -22.44 -19.74
N GLN A 87 7.40 -23.28 -19.51
CA GLN A 87 7.25 -24.60 -18.88
C GLN A 87 6.79 -24.47 -17.42
N LEU A 88 7.42 -23.56 -16.66
CA LEU A 88 7.02 -23.26 -15.29
C LEU A 88 5.59 -22.74 -15.20
N THR A 89 5.15 -21.94 -16.19
CA THR A 89 3.79 -21.40 -16.26
C THR A 89 2.77 -22.50 -16.50
N ALA A 90 3.05 -23.41 -17.44
CA ALA A 90 2.20 -24.57 -17.69
C ALA A 90 2.06 -25.45 -16.43
N GLN A 91 3.18 -25.74 -15.76
CA GLN A 91 3.19 -26.54 -14.53
C GLN A 91 2.51 -25.82 -13.35
N TYR A 92 2.69 -24.50 -13.25
CA TYR A 92 2.01 -23.68 -12.24
C TYR A 92 0.50 -23.69 -12.46
N ASN A 93 0.04 -23.62 -13.72
CA ASN A 93 -1.38 -23.62 -14.09
C ASN A 93 -2.06 -24.99 -14.00
N ALA A 94 -1.30 -26.10 -13.91
CA ALA A 94 -1.84 -27.45 -13.77
C ALA A 94 -2.47 -27.75 -12.38
N GLY A 95 -2.82 -26.74 -11.59
CA GLY A 95 -3.37 -26.94 -10.24
C GLY A 95 -4.33 -25.86 -9.72
N PRO A 96 -4.15 -24.55 -9.98
CA PRO A 96 -5.09 -23.52 -9.58
C PRO A 96 -6.32 -23.55 -10.48
N SER A 97 -7.46 -23.10 -9.95
CA SER A 97 -8.69 -22.90 -10.73
C SER A 97 -8.61 -21.72 -11.71
N ALA A 98 -7.64 -20.81 -11.52
CA ALA A 98 -7.39 -19.68 -12.41
C ALA A 98 -5.98 -19.77 -13.00
N SER A 99 -5.88 -19.74 -14.33
CA SER A 99 -4.60 -19.71 -15.03
C SER A 99 -3.97 -18.32 -14.95
N VAL A 100 -2.64 -18.28 -14.96
CA VAL A 100 -1.85 -17.06 -15.06
C VAL A 100 -1.06 -17.05 -16.36
N SER A 101 -0.86 -15.86 -16.93
CA SER A 101 -0.03 -15.70 -18.12
C SER A 101 1.46 -15.81 -17.79
N GLU A 102 2.25 -16.18 -18.79
CA GLU A 102 3.72 -16.27 -18.68
C GLU A 102 4.33 -14.93 -18.22
N HIS A 103 3.86 -13.81 -18.77
CA HIS A 103 4.31 -12.48 -18.36
C HIS A 103 4.04 -12.19 -16.87
N THR A 104 2.92 -12.70 -16.32
CA THR A 104 2.60 -12.54 -14.89
C THR A 104 3.54 -13.37 -14.01
N VAL A 105 3.88 -14.58 -14.45
CA VAL A 105 4.86 -15.44 -13.78
C VAL A 105 6.23 -14.78 -13.81
N GLN A 106 6.71 -14.34 -14.98
CA GLN A 106 7.99 -13.66 -15.15
C GLN A 106 8.12 -12.42 -14.25
N ARG A 107 7.09 -11.55 -14.24
CA ARG A 107 7.05 -10.37 -13.36
C ARG A 107 7.16 -10.74 -11.89
N THR A 108 6.54 -11.85 -11.49
CA THR A 108 6.55 -12.31 -10.10
C THR A 108 7.90 -12.93 -9.73
N LEU A 109 8.56 -13.64 -10.65
CA LEU A 109 9.92 -14.17 -10.45
C LEU A 109 10.94 -13.04 -10.23
N LEU A 110 10.92 -12.02 -11.10
CA LEU A 110 11.77 -10.84 -10.96
C LEU A 110 11.57 -10.11 -9.61
N ASP A 111 10.32 -9.97 -9.18
CA ASP A 111 9.97 -9.36 -7.89
C ASP A 111 10.46 -10.19 -6.69
N MET A 112 10.50 -11.51 -6.84
CA MET A 112 11.05 -12.45 -5.85
C MET A 112 12.58 -12.57 -5.93
N ARG A 113 13.21 -11.98 -6.95
CA ARG A 113 14.65 -12.14 -7.25
C ARG A 113 15.04 -13.62 -7.48
N LEU A 114 14.21 -14.34 -8.22
CA LEU A 114 14.41 -15.73 -8.64
C LEU A 114 14.48 -15.86 -10.16
#